data_AF-A0A842VLZ1-F1
#
_entry.id   AF-A0A842VLZ1-F1
#
_cell.length_a   1.000
_cell.length_b   1.000
_cell.length_c   1.000
_cell.angle_alpha   90.00
_cell.angle_beta   90.00
_cell.angle_gamma   90.00
#
_symmetry.space_group_name_H-M   'P 1'
#
loop_
_entity.id
_entity.type
_entity.pdbx_description
1 polymer ?
#
loop_
_entity_poly.entity_id
_entity_poly.type
_entity_poly.pdbx_seq_one_letter_code
_entity_poly.pdbx_strand_id
1 'polypeptide(L)'
;MPTTFLISLESRISTSRSKLVIDTNILISSLLKGSTTRTLLLNEPFDFYINEIIMSEVRKYLPYIVQKAGKGEEEIMKLVNILLENLNLVPIDECEG
;
A
#
# COMPACT_ATOMS: atom_id res chain seq x y z
N MET A 1 24.33 30.18 20.05
CA MET A 1 22.90 29.90 19.81
C MET A 1 22.52 28.68 20.63
N PRO A 2 21.43 28.70 21.43
CA PRO A 2 21.20 27.65 22.42
C PRO A 2 20.52 26.43 21.78
N THR A 3 21.16 25.28 21.92
CA THR A 3 20.75 23.94 21.44
C THR A 3 19.37 23.52 21.96
N THR A 4 18.93 24.10 23.08
CA THR A 4 17.62 23.87 23.71
C THR A 4 16.44 24.20 22.80
N PHE A 5 16.59 25.14 21.86
CA PHE A 5 15.51 25.54 20.96
C PHE A 5 15.22 24.49 19.87
N LEU A 6 16.22 23.71 19.46
CA LEU A 6 16.06 22.66 18.45
C LEU A 6 15.26 21.46 18.99
N ILE A 7 15.52 21.06 20.24
CA ILE A 7 14.85 19.91 20.87
C ILE A 7 13.35 20.17 21.04
N SER A 8 12.94 21.41 21.35
CA SER A 8 11.53 21.76 21.52
C SER A 8 10.75 21.87 20.21
N LEU A 9 11.43 22.00 19.06
CA LEU A 9 10.77 22.13 17.76
C LEU A 9 10.42 20.75 17.17
N GLU A 10 11.28 19.74 17.39
CA GLU A 10 11.02 18.37 16.91
C GLU A 10 9.80 17.73 17.58
N SER A 11 9.44 18.16 18.79
CA SER A 11 8.24 17.68 19.49
C SER A 11 6.92 18.30 19.01
N ARG A 12 6.94 19.28 18.10
CA ARG A 12 5.74 20.01 17.62
C ARG A 12 5.28 19.62 16.22
N ILE A 13 6.00 18.72 15.54
CA ILE A 13 5.51 18.17 14.28
C ILE A 13 4.52 17.05 14.63
N SER A 14 3.24 17.41 14.68
CA SER A 14 2.16 16.41 14.62
C SER A 14 2.27 15.71 13.27
N THR A 15 2.95 14.56 13.21
CA THR A 15 2.93 13.67 12.04
C THR A 15 1.57 13.00 11.96
N SER A 16 0.53 13.77 11.67
CA SER A 16 -0.77 13.21 11.32
C SER A 16 -0.61 12.55 9.95
N ARG A 17 -0.52 11.21 9.95
CA ARG A 17 -0.58 10.44 8.71
C ARG A 17 -1.99 10.56 8.14
N SER A 18 -2.07 10.97 6.87
CA SER A 18 -3.35 10.99 6.17
C SER A 18 -3.77 9.55 5.86
N LYS A 19 -5.05 9.26 6.09
CA LYS A 19 -5.64 7.96 5.77
C LYS A 19 -6.10 7.96 4.32
N LEU A 20 -5.72 6.95 3.55
CA LEU A 20 -6.13 6.82 2.16
C LEU A 20 -6.72 5.44 1.90
N VAL A 21 -7.96 5.38 1.47
CA VAL A 21 -8.55 4.14 0.94
C VAL A 21 -8.13 3.99 -0.52
N ILE A 22 -7.56 2.85 -0.86
CA ILE A 22 -7.13 2.52 -2.21
C ILE A 22 -7.95 1.36 -2.77
N ASP A 23 -8.25 1.44 -4.06
CA ASP A 23 -8.89 0.36 -4.78
C ASP A 23 -7.91 -0.79 -5.05
N THR A 24 -8.42 -2.01 -5.17
CA THR A 24 -7.64 -3.19 -5.53
C THR A 24 -6.84 -3.02 -6.83
N ASN A 25 -7.36 -2.28 -7.80
CA ASN A 25 -6.65 -1.99 -9.05
C ASN A 25 -5.37 -1.18 -8.83
N ILE A 26 -5.32 -0.35 -7.77
CA ILE A 26 -4.10 0.37 -7.39
C ILE A 26 -3.05 -0.62 -6.87
N LEU A 27 -3.45 -1.58 -6.03
CA LEU A 27 -2.57 -2.66 -5.62
C LEU A 27 -2.11 -3.50 -6.82
N ILE A 28 -3.01 -3.91 -7.70
CA ILE A 28 -2.66 -4.67 -8.91
C ILE A 28 -1.66 -3.90 -9.78
N SER A 29 -1.87 -2.60 -9.96
CA SER A 29 -0.96 -1.72 -10.69
C SER A 29 0.43 -1.64 -10.05
N SER A 30 0.52 -1.78 -8.72
CA SER A 30 1.80 -1.83 -7.99
C SER A 30 2.60 -3.12 -8.25
N LEU A 31 1.94 -4.21 -8.66
CA LEU A 31 2.58 -5.48 -9.00
C LEU A 31 3.27 -5.46 -10.38
N LEU A 32 2.89 -4.49 -11.23
CA LEU A 32 3.42 -4.38 -12.59
C LEU A 32 4.88 -3.91 -12.61
N LYS A 33 5.59 -4.24 -13.69
CA LYS A 33 7.01 -3.89 -13.85
C LYS A 33 7.20 -2.37 -13.86
N GLY A 34 8.15 -1.89 -13.05
CA GLY A 34 8.49 -0.46 -12.98
C GLY A 34 7.42 0.44 -12.37
N SER A 35 6.45 -0.12 -11.63
CA SER A 35 5.35 0.65 -11.09
C SER A 35 5.79 1.72 -10.08
N THR A 36 5.52 2.98 -10.38
CA THR A 36 5.67 4.11 -9.45
C THR A 36 4.71 3.98 -8.25
N THR A 37 3.54 3.36 -8.47
CA THR A 37 2.55 3.09 -7.43
C THR A 37 3.13 2.23 -6.31
N ARG A 38 3.98 1.25 -6.65
CA ARG A 38 4.68 0.44 -5.64
C ARG A 38 5.58 1.28 -4.74
N THR A 39 6.31 2.23 -5.31
CA THR A 39 7.18 3.13 -4.54
C THR A 39 6.34 4.01 -3.60
N LEU A 40 5.19 4.51 -4.06
CA LEU A 40 4.28 5.31 -3.25
C LEU A 40 3.71 4.50 -2.07
N LEU A 41 3.22 3.28 -2.33
CA LEU A 41 2.65 2.42 -1.29
C LEU A 41 3.67 2.01 -0.20
N LEU A 42 4.96 1.95 -0.53
CA LEU A 42 6.00 1.51 0.40
C LEU A 42 6.72 2.65 1.13
N ASN A 43 6.76 3.87 0.58
CA ASN A 43 7.63 4.94 1.10
C ASN A 43 6.90 6.19 1.59
N GLU A 44 5.63 6.39 1.21
CA GLU A 44 4.91 7.60 1.60
C GLU A 44 4.35 7.51 3.03
N PRO A 45 4.25 8.63 3.76
CA PRO A 45 3.74 8.67 5.13
C PRO A 45 2.19 8.63 5.18
N PHE A 46 1.58 7.74 4.41
CA PHE A 46 0.13 7.51 4.43
C PHE A 46 -0.21 6.21 5.17
N ASP A 47 -1.37 6.20 5.81
CA ASP A 47 -1.99 4.97 6.28
C ASP A 47 -2.96 4.51 5.19
N PHE A 48 -2.56 3.51 4.43
CA PHE A 48 -3.38 2.98 3.35
C PHE A 48 -4.38 1.95 3.88
N TYR A 49 -5.55 1.95 3.27
CA TYR A 49 -6.66 1.05 3.59
C TYR A 49 -7.14 0.37 2.32
N ILE A 50 -7.40 -0.93 2.39
CA ILE A 50 -7.85 -1.71 1.24
C ILE A 50 -8.90 -2.73 1.68
N ASN A 51 -9.81 -3.05 0.78
CA ASN A 51 -10.87 -4.01 1.06
C ASN A 51 -10.30 -5.42 1.28
N GLU A 52 -10.82 -6.14 2.27
CA GLU A 52 -10.45 -7.53 2.58
C GLU A 52 -10.60 -8.53 1.40
N ILE A 53 -11.42 -8.23 0.39
CA ILE A 53 -11.54 -9.07 -0.82
C ILE A 53 -10.32 -9.05 -1.73
N ILE A 54 -9.30 -8.25 -1.41
CA ILE A 54 -8.08 -8.07 -2.20
C ILE A 54 -7.47 -9.39 -2.69
N MET A 55 -7.44 -10.41 -1.84
CA MET A 55 -6.88 -11.71 -2.20
C MET A 55 -7.72 -12.47 -3.24
N SER A 56 -9.04 -12.28 -3.23
CA SER A 56 -9.94 -12.85 -4.24
C SER A 56 -9.68 -12.21 -5.60
N GLU A 57 -9.55 -10.88 -5.65
CA GLU A 57 -9.30 -10.15 -6.88
C GLU A 57 -7.90 -10.41 -7.43
N VAL A 58 -6.86 -10.41 -6.59
CA VAL A 58 -5.50 -10.78 -7.00
C VAL A 58 -5.50 -12.16 -7.65
N ARG A 59 -6.17 -13.16 -7.04
CA ARG A 59 -6.28 -14.51 -7.63
C ARG A 59 -7.04 -14.52 -8.95
N LYS A 60 -8.16 -13.77 -9.04
CA LYS A 60 -8.96 -13.63 -10.26
C LYS A 60 -8.13 -13.07 -11.43
N TYR A 61 -7.25 -12.12 -11.16
CA TYR A 61 -6.41 -11.47 -12.17
C TYR A 61 -4.99 -12.03 -12.26
N LEU A 62 -4.65 -13.07 -11.49
CA LEU A 62 -3.28 -13.60 -11.37
C LEU A 62 -2.64 -13.94 -12.74
N PRO A 63 -3.32 -14.64 -13.67
CA PRO A 63 -2.73 -14.95 -14.98
C PRO A 63 -2.36 -13.68 -15.78
N TYR A 64 -3.19 -12.65 -15.69
CA TYR A 64 -2.94 -11.36 -16.35
C TYR A 64 -1.77 -10.62 -15.70
N ILE A 65 -1.71 -10.62 -14.37
CA ILE A 65 -0.65 -9.97 -13.59
C ILE A 65 0.71 -10.61 -13.91
N VAL A 66 0.78 -11.95 -13.92
CA VAL A 66 2.00 -12.71 -14.29
C VAL A 66 2.49 -12.32 -15.68
N GLN A 67 1.58 -12.29 -16.67
CA GLN A 67 1.91 -11.91 -18.03
C GLN A 67 2.48 -10.48 -18.11
N LYS A 68 1.86 -9.53 -17.39
CA LYS A 68 2.24 -8.10 -17.46
C LYS A 68 3.45 -7.75 -16.61
N ALA A 69 3.62 -8.41 -15.47
CA ALA A 69 4.75 -8.20 -14.58
C ALA A 69 6.03 -8.89 -15.09
N GLY A 70 5.88 -9.94 -15.90
CA GLY A 70 6.99 -10.77 -16.37
C GLY A 70 7.65 -11.55 -15.23
N LYS A 71 6.84 -11.97 -14.25
CA LYS A 71 7.26 -12.67 -13.03
C LYS A 71 6.42 -13.92 -12.81
N GLY A 72 6.97 -14.93 -12.15
CA GLY A 72 6.22 -16.14 -11.80
C GLY A 72 5.12 -15.87 -10.78
N GLU A 73 4.09 -16.73 -10.74
CA GLU A 73 2.98 -16.64 -9.78
C GLU A 73 3.48 -16.54 -8.33
N GLU A 74 4.45 -17.38 -7.96
CA GLU A 74 5.02 -17.40 -6.61
C GLU A 74 5.70 -16.06 -6.26
N GLU A 75 6.40 -15.44 -7.21
CA GLU A 75 7.01 -14.11 -7.00
C GLU A 75 5.94 -13.03 -6.82
N ILE A 76 4.85 -13.10 -7.59
CA ILE A 76 3.73 -12.17 -7.46
C ILE A 76 3.09 -12.29 -6.08
N MET A 77 2.82 -13.52 -5.63
CA MET A 77 2.20 -13.74 -4.32
C MET A 77 3.10 -13.28 -3.17
N LYS A 78 4.42 -13.48 -3.27
CA LYS A 78 5.38 -12.90 -2.30
C LYS A 78 5.30 -11.37 -2.27
N LEU A 79 5.23 -10.74 -3.45
CA LEU A 79 5.16 -9.29 -3.56
C LEU A 79 3.83 -8.72 -3.01
N VAL A 80 2.73 -9.44 -3.23
CA VAL A 80 1.42 -9.11 -2.64
C VAL A 80 1.50 -9.15 -1.11
N ASN A 81 2.09 -10.21 -0.53
CA ASN A 81 2.23 -10.31 0.92
C ASN A 81 3.04 -9.15 1.51
N ILE A 82 4.17 -8.79 0.89
CA ILE A 82 5.01 -7.65 1.31
C ILE A 82 4.21 -6.33 1.25
N LEU A 83 3.39 -6.14 0.22
CA LEU A 83 2.56 -4.95 0.11
C LEU A 83 1.48 -4.95 1.20
N LEU A 84 0.80 -6.08 1.43
CA LEU A 84 -0.26 -6.18 2.44
C LEU A 84 0.25 -5.93 3.86
N GLU A 85 1.52 -6.23 4.17
CA GLU A 85 2.13 -5.86 5.46
C GLU A 85 2.15 -4.35 5.72
N ASN A 86 2.06 -3.53 4.66
CA ASN A 86 2.05 -2.07 4.72
C ASN A 86 0.65 -1.47 4.56
N LEU A 87 -0.40 -2.30 4.47
CA LEU A 87 -1.78 -1.88 4.22
C LEU A 87 -2.71 -2.34 5.36
N ASN A 88 -3.68 -1.51 5.69
CA ASN A 88 -4.73 -1.87 6.64
C ASN A 88 -5.92 -2.48 5.89
N LEU A 89 -6.35 -3.68 6.28
CA LEU A 89 -7.55 -4.30 5.71
C LEU A 89 -8.81 -3.70 6.33
N VAL A 90 -9.78 -3.35 5.49
CA VAL A 90 -11.10 -2.84 5.89
C VAL A 90 -12.17 -3.85 5.45
N PRO A 91 -13.12 -4.20 6.34
CA PRO A 91 -14.26 -5.04 5.97
C PRO A 91 -15.08 -4.42 4.83
N ILE A 92 -15.68 -5.25 3.99
CA ILE A 92 -16.50 -4.80 2.85
C ILE A 92 -17.69 -3.96 3.34
N ASP A 93 -18.26 -4.34 4.47
CA ASP A 93 -19.49 -3.77 5.04
C ASP A 93 -19.31 -2.31 5.52
N GLU A 94 -18.07 -1.83 5.66
CA GLU A 94 -17.76 -0.44 6.01
C GLU A 94 -17.57 0.48 4.79
N CYS A 95 -17.54 -0.07 3.57
CA CYS A 95 -17.38 0.70 2.34
C CYS A 95 -18.71 1.16 1.70
N GLU A 96 -19.86 0.70 2.21
CA GLU A 96 -21.18 1.18 1.80
C GLU A 96 -21.65 2.29 2.76
N GLY A 97 -21.33 3.54 2.42
CA GLY A 97 -21.84 4.75 3.06
C GLY A 97 -22.37 5.75 2.04
#